data_AF-A0A556RW16-F1
#
_entry.id   AF-A0A556RW16-F1
#
_cell.length_a   1.000
_cell.length_b   1.000
_cell.length_c   1.000
_cell.angle_alpha   90.00
_cell.angle_beta   90.00
_cell.angle_gamma   90.00
#
_symmetry.space_group_name_H-M   'P 1'
#
loop_
_entity.id
_entity.type
_entity.pdbx_description
1 polymer ?
#
loop_
_entity_poly.entity_id
_entity_poly.type
_entity_poly.pdbx_seq_one_letter_code
_entity_poly.pdbx_strand_id
1 'polypeptide(L)'
;MYLKITIALMSMFLMILLTGCTKERKVYVNQPISENLLTDCLPLLPPKPLTFAGSIKYNEHLLNVIEKCNQDKQSIRALNKSIY
;
A
#
# COMPACT_ATOMS: atom_id res chain seq x y z
N MET A 1 -29.52 50.36 14.77
CA MET A 1 -29.20 49.35 15.80
C MET A 1 -29.15 47.94 15.23
N TYR A 2 -30.21 47.48 14.55
CA TYR A 2 -30.32 46.13 13.96
C TYR A 2 -29.21 45.75 12.97
N LEU A 3 -28.79 46.64 12.06
CA LEU A 3 -27.73 46.35 11.07
C LEU A 3 -26.39 45.98 11.72
N LYS A 4 -26.04 46.64 12.84
CA LYS A 4 -24.81 46.33 13.58
C LYS A 4 -24.88 44.96 14.25
N ILE A 5 -26.07 44.55 14.68
CA ILE A 5 -26.32 43.26 15.34
C ILE A 5 -26.25 42.12 14.32
N THR A 6 -26.84 42.28 13.12
CA THR A 6 -26.74 41.27 12.06
C THR A 6 -25.31 41.08 11.57
N ILE A 7 -24.54 42.15 11.40
CA ILE A 7 -23.12 42.03 11.00
C ILE A 7 -22.31 41.28 12.07
N ALA A 8 -22.54 41.57 13.35
CA ALA A 8 -21.87 40.89 14.45
C ALA A 8 -22.20 39.38 14.48
N LEU A 9 -23.49 39.02 14.30
CA LEU A 9 -23.93 37.62 14.24
C LEU A 9 -23.30 36.87 13.06
N MET A 10 -23.30 37.47 11.88
CA MET A 10 -22.71 36.87 10.67
C MET A 10 -21.19 36.69 10.81
N SER A 11 -20.49 37.68 11.39
CA SER A 11 -19.06 37.58 11.66
C SER A 11 -18.75 36.47 12.66
N MET A 12 -19.53 36.36 13.73
CA MET A 12 -19.33 35.35 14.76
C MET A 12 -19.58 33.94 14.21
N PHE A 13 -20.62 33.77 13.40
CA PHE A 13 -20.92 32.51 12.71
C PHE A 13 -19.80 32.12 11.71
N LEU A 14 -19.29 33.08 10.95
CA LEU A 14 -18.20 32.84 9.99
C LEU A 14 -16.91 32.36 10.69
N MET A 15 -16.56 32.94 11.84
CA MET A 15 -15.39 32.53 12.62
C MET A 15 -15.49 31.09 13.11
N ILE A 16 -16.70 30.63 13.47
CA ILE A 16 -16.94 29.24 13.88
C ILE A 16 -16.77 28.28 12.68
N LEU A 17 -17.18 28.67 11.48
CA LEU A 17 -17.04 27.83 10.29
C LEU A 17 -15.56 27.67 9.85
N LEU A 18 -14.72 28.67 10.11
CA LEU A 18 -13.31 28.66 9.71
C LEU A 18 -12.41 27.78 10.58
N THR A 19 -12.86 27.35 11.78
CA THR A 19 -12.08 26.48 12.66
C THR A 19 -12.15 24.99 12.30
N GLY A 20 -12.92 24.62 11.27
CA GLY A 20 -13.06 23.23 10.79
C GLY A 20 -11.91 22.72 9.92
N CYS A 21 -10.96 23.57 9.49
CA CYS A 21 -9.85 23.15 8.64
C CYS A 21 -8.73 22.53 9.48
N THR A 22 -8.93 21.28 9.91
CA THR A 22 -7.89 20.50 10.59
C THR A 22 -7.06 19.75 9.56
N LYS A 23 -5.74 20.01 9.52
CA LYS A 23 -4.79 19.16 8.80
C LYS A 23 -4.81 17.80 9.48
N GLU A 24 -5.29 16.76 8.80
CA GLU A 24 -5.21 15.41 9.35
C GLU A 24 -3.75 15.06 9.67
N ARG A 25 -3.50 14.70 10.93
CA ARG A 25 -2.18 14.25 11.35
C ARG A 25 -1.99 12.85 10.77
N LYS A 26 -1.26 12.74 9.65
CA LYS A 26 -0.77 11.44 9.16
C LYS A 26 0.22 10.89 10.18
N VAL A 27 -0.25 9.98 11.03
CA VAL A 27 0.60 9.20 11.92
C VAL A 27 1.18 8.07 11.08
N TYR A 28 2.45 8.18 10.72
CA TYR A 28 3.18 7.07 10.11
C TYR A 28 3.41 6.02 11.20
N VAL A 29 2.65 4.93 11.13
CA VAL A 29 2.84 3.78 12.00
C VAL A 29 4.07 3.04 11.48
N ASN A 30 5.13 2.95 12.29
CA ASN A 30 6.23 2.04 12.00
C ASN A 30 5.78 0.61 12.32
N GLN A 31 4.83 0.11 11.54
CA GLN A 31 4.31 -1.23 11.69
C GLN A 31 5.18 -2.15 10.83
N PRO A 32 5.75 -3.23 11.39
CA PRO A 32 6.61 -4.12 10.63
C PRO A 32 5.80 -4.66 9.45
N ILE A 33 6.33 -4.46 8.26
CA ILE A 33 5.81 -5.11 7.06
C ILE A 33 5.96 -6.61 7.30
N SER A 34 4.89 -7.39 7.08
CA SER A 34 4.94 -8.84 7.25
C SER A 34 6.12 -9.41 6.48
N GLU A 35 6.92 -10.29 7.11
CA GLU A 35 8.09 -10.91 6.50
C GLU A 35 7.76 -11.60 5.17
N ASN A 36 6.50 -12.04 5.01
CA ASN A 36 6.00 -12.64 3.78
C ASN A 36 6.02 -11.67 2.58
N LEU A 37 5.94 -10.35 2.82
CA LEU A 37 6.11 -9.31 1.80
C LEU A 37 7.60 -8.98 1.52
N LEU A 38 8.52 -9.35 2.42
CA LEU A 38 9.97 -9.17 2.28
C LEU A 38 10.66 -10.44 1.76
N THR A 39 9.92 -11.52 1.54
CA THR A 39 10.52 -12.78 1.12
C THR A 39 11.05 -12.62 -0.31
N ASP A 40 12.35 -12.84 -0.49
CA ASP A 40 12.96 -12.80 -1.81
C ASP A 40 12.40 -13.91 -2.71
N CYS A 41 12.08 -13.56 -3.96
CA CYS A 41 11.55 -14.50 -4.96
C CYS A 41 12.64 -15.42 -5.53
N LEU A 42 13.29 -16.23 -4.70
CA LEU A 42 14.34 -17.15 -5.13
C LEU A 42 13.76 -18.52 -5.50
N PRO A 43 14.05 -19.03 -6.71
CA PRO A 43 13.78 -20.43 -7.02
C PRO A 43 14.77 -21.35 -6.29
N LEU A 44 14.35 -22.60 -6.10
CA LEU A 44 15.24 -23.69 -5.69
C LEU A 44 16.36 -23.90 -6.72
N LEU A 45 17.48 -24.48 -6.30
CA LEU A 45 18.55 -24.86 -7.22
C LEU A 45 18.07 -25.95 -8.20
N PRO A 46 18.62 -25.98 -9.42
CA PRO A 46 18.30 -27.03 -10.38
C PRO A 46 18.76 -28.40 -9.88
N PRO A 47 18.05 -29.48 -10.26
CA PRO A 47 18.46 -30.84 -9.92
C PRO A 47 19.82 -31.17 -10.55
N LYS A 48 20.62 -31.96 -9.83
CA LYS A 48 21.94 -32.45 -10.30
C LYS A 48 21.98 -33.98 -10.26
N PRO A 49 22.26 -34.67 -11.38
CA PRO A 49 22.47 -34.13 -12.73
C PRO A 49 21.17 -33.60 -13.35
N LEU A 50 21.29 -32.55 -14.17
CA LEU A 50 20.15 -31.97 -14.87
C LEU A 50 19.82 -32.80 -16.12
N THR A 51 18.94 -33.78 -15.96
CA THR A 51 18.41 -34.56 -17.11
C THR A 51 17.43 -33.71 -17.93
N PHE A 52 17.15 -34.10 -19.17
CA PHE A 52 16.18 -33.38 -20.01
C PHE A 52 14.78 -33.30 -19.36
N ALA A 53 14.28 -34.42 -18.84
CA ALA A 53 13.01 -34.44 -18.09
C ALA A 53 13.08 -33.59 -16.81
N GLY A 54 14.23 -33.58 -16.13
CA GLY A 54 14.48 -32.70 -14.98
C GLY A 54 14.46 -31.22 -15.35
N SER A 55 14.97 -30.86 -16.53
CA SER A 55 14.93 -29.48 -17.06
C SER A 55 13.51 -29.02 -17.34
N ILE A 56 12.64 -29.87 -17.90
CA ILE A 56 11.24 -29.52 -18.13
C ILE A 56 10.54 -29.20 -16.80
N LYS A 57 10.65 -30.08 -15.81
CA LYS A 57 10.07 -29.86 -14.47
C LYS A 57 10.65 -28.63 -13.79
N TYR A 58 11.94 -28.38 -13.96
CA TYR A 58 12.59 -27.21 -13.40
C TYR A 58 12.11 -25.91 -14.07
N ASN A 59 11.86 -25.91 -15.38
CA ASN A 59 11.27 -24.75 -16.07
C ASN A 59 9.84 -24.47 -15.59
N GLU A 60 9.01 -25.50 -15.39
CA GLU A 60 7.69 -25.34 -14.76
C GLU A 60 7.80 -24.70 -13.36
N HIS A 61 8.73 -25.20 -12.54
CA HIS A 61 9.02 -24.61 -11.22
C HIS A 61 9.42 -23.13 -11.31
N LEU A 62 10.30 -22.78 -12.24
CA LEU A 62 10.72 -21.38 -12.46
C LEU A 62 9.54 -20.48 -12.85
N LEU A 63 8.68 -20.95 -13.75
CA LEU A 63 7.49 -20.19 -14.18
C LEU A 63 6.51 -19.96 -13.02
N ASN A 64 6.27 -20.98 -12.19
CA ASN A 64 5.42 -20.86 -11.01
C ASN A 64 5.98 -19.85 -9.99
N VAL A 65 7.29 -19.86 -9.75
CA VAL A 65 7.95 -18.88 -8.87
C VAL A 65 7.76 -17.45 -9.41
N ILE A 66 7.93 -17.25 -10.72
CA ILE A 66 7.71 -15.94 -11.37
C ILE A 66 6.25 -15.49 -11.24
N GLU A 67 5.30 -16.38 -11.50
CA GLU A 67 3.87 -16.08 -11.39
C GLU A 67 3.51 -15.65 -9.96
N LYS A 68 3.88 -16.46 -8.97
CA LYS A 68 3.65 -16.17 -7.55
C LYS A 68 4.25 -14.83 -7.15
N CYS A 69 5.51 -14.59 -7.51
CA CYS A 69 6.20 -13.33 -7.22
C CYS A 69 5.50 -12.11 -7.83
N ASN A 70 5.02 -12.23 -9.07
CA ASN A 70 4.30 -11.16 -9.74
C ASN A 70 2.95 -10.85 -9.07
N GLN A 71 2.21 -11.89 -8.67
CA GLN A 71 0.95 -11.74 -7.92
C GLN A 71 1.19 -11.05 -6.57
N ASP A 72 2.19 -11.51 -5.82
CA ASP A 72 2.54 -10.93 -4.53
C ASP A 72 2.93 -9.44 -4.70
N LYS A 73 3.77 -9.10 -5.69
CA LYS A 73 4.13 -7.70 -6.01
C LYS A 73 2.92 -6.85 -6.42
N GLN A 74 1.97 -7.41 -7.16
CA GLN A 74 0.74 -6.72 -7.52
C GLN A 74 -0.10 -6.40 -6.28
N SER A 75 -0.23 -7.36 -5.35
CA SER A 75 -0.94 -7.17 -4.08
C SER A 75 -0.32 -6.04 -3.25
N ILE A 76 1.01 -6.00 -3.16
CA ILE A 76 1.76 -4.95 -2.44
C ILE A 76 1.50 -3.57 -3.07
N ARG A 77 1.51 -3.48 -4.40
CA ARG A 77 1.20 -2.24 -5.12
C ARG A 77 -0.23 -1.77 -4.88
N ALA A 78 -1.20 -2.70 -4.85
CA ALA A 78 -2.60 -2.39 -4.57
C ALA A 78 -2.79 -1.86 -3.14
N LEU A 79 -2.15 -2.50 -2.15
CA LEU A 79 -2.12 -2.02 -0.77
C LEU A 79 -1.51 -0.63 -0.68
N ASN A 80 -0.35 -0.40 -1.31
CA ASN A 80 0.29 0.91 -1.30
C ASN A 80 -0.60 2.00 -1.92
N LYS A 81 -1.28 1.70 -3.04
CA LYS A 81 -2.23 2.62 -3.65
C LYS A 81 -3.43 2.93 -2.75
N SER A 82 -3.85 2.01 -1.89
CA SER A 82 -4.96 2.24 -0.96
C SER A 82 -4.60 3.16 0.22
N ILE A 83 -3.30 3.38 0.46
CA ILE A 83 -2.77 4.22 1.54
C ILE A 83 -2.58 5.69 1.09
N TYR A 84 -2.54 5.96 -0.22
CA TYR A 84 -2.39 7.30 -0.82
C TYR A 84 -3.67 7.78 -1.48
#